data_AF-A0A1Z3HMT6-F1
#
_entry.id   AF-A0A1Z3HMT6-F1
#
_cell.length_a   1.000
_cell.length_b   1.000
_cell.length_c   1.000
_cell.angle_alpha   90.00
_cell.angle_beta   90.00
_cell.angle_gamma   90.00
#
_symmetry.space_group_name_H-M   'P 1'
#
loop_
_entity.id
_entity.type
_entity.pdbx_description
1 polymer ?
#
loop_
_entity_poly.entity_id
_entity_poly.type
_entity_poly.pdbx_seq_one_letter_code
_entity_poly.pdbx_strand_id
1 'polypeptide(L)'
;MGLRNRLAALLLGAGLGSIVSLPGLAQPAPTARYAQGEAVDLALIIEEWKQKHPEIPVFACVCDQQQCDHTPRWPFRTYSRYQFTVALGPFNASYTESRGFNCFDIQTGQAPDAQTDMGSDDASDTDTGQLPTVAVLDQGRRLQIRHQGQMISADVTGWNLQLFQALDCSGPRIVPQKEVTARRVISEPAIDPASGNIAVPVLLEDCVETQQSAVFVVDPQGGAYGLYRVQLPGEQSLPHEFASYPFASITGLHYWDSTLFVRQGDAAGNRALVVFEPGRTPAGTYGGCLLLETIEGSGRLCPRQ
;
A
#
# COMPACT_ATOMS: atom_id res chain seq x y z
N MET A 1 62.08 32.05 54.09
CA MET A 1 61.49 32.58 55.34
C MET A 1 59.97 32.57 55.13
N GLY A 2 59.11 31.75 55.71
CA GLY A 2 59.13 30.92 56.92
C GLY A 2 57.89 31.29 57.77
N LEU A 3 57.13 30.27 58.24
CA LEU A 3 55.93 30.27 59.11
C LEU A 3 54.55 30.41 58.41
N ARG A 4 53.47 29.70 58.78
CA ARG A 4 53.22 28.51 59.65
C ARG A 4 51.76 28.06 59.40
N ASN A 5 51.52 26.75 59.47
CA ASN A 5 50.21 26.07 59.46
C ASN A 5 49.21 26.59 60.52
N ARG A 6 47.91 26.55 60.20
CA ARG A 6 46.85 25.96 61.05
C ARG A 6 45.66 25.44 60.22
N LEU A 7 45.25 24.22 60.55
CA LEU A 7 44.05 23.52 60.10
C LEU A 7 42.76 24.21 60.60
N ALA A 8 41.71 24.15 59.79
CA ALA A 8 40.33 24.03 60.27
C ALA A 8 39.53 23.22 59.24
N ALA A 9 39.23 21.97 59.60
CA ALA A 9 38.27 21.13 58.93
C ALA A 9 36.85 21.65 59.24
N LEU A 10 35.99 21.73 58.22
CA LEU A 10 34.55 21.81 58.43
C LEU A 10 33.82 20.81 57.53
N LEU A 11 32.82 20.20 58.14
CA LEU A 11 32.08 19.01 57.78
C LEU A 11 30.92 19.26 56.82
N LEU A 12 30.57 18.19 56.10
CA LEU A 12 29.21 17.70 55.81
C LEU A 12 28.21 18.62 55.08
N GLY A 13 27.86 18.16 53.87
CA GLY A 13 26.65 18.58 53.16
C GLY A 13 26.37 17.74 51.91
N ALA A 14 26.61 16.43 51.96
CA ALA A 14 26.17 15.51 50.91
C ALA A 14 24.65 15.33 51.01
N GLY A 15 23.91 16.27 50.44
CA GLY A 15 22.49 16.11 50.16
C GLY A 15 22.33 15.06 49.07
N LEU A 16 22.14 13.80 49.47
CA LEU A 16 21.54 12.77 48.61
C LEU A 16 20.09 13.19 48.36
N GLY A 17 19.90 14.07 47.38
CA GLY A 17 18.61 14.30 46.78
C GLY A 17 18.22 13.03 46.04
N SER A 18 17.46 12.16 46.71
CA SER A 18 16.74 11.07 46.05
C SER A 18 15.83 11.70 45.01
N ILE A 19 16.24 11.67 43.75
CA ILE A 19 15.35 11.92 42.63
C ILE A 19 14.36 10.76 42.67
N VAL A 20 13.18 11.02 43.22
CA VAL A 20 12.04 10.11 43.09
C VAL A 20 11.67 10.14 41.62
N SER A 21 12.19 9.18 40.85
CA SER A 21 11.65 8.85 39.53
C SER A 21 10.21 8.41 39.77
N LEU A 22 9.26 9.33 39.65
CA LEU A 22 7.87 8.98 39.51
C LEU A 22 7.80 7.95 38.39
N PRO A 23 7.18 6.76 38.60
CA PRO A 23 6.93 5.85 37.50
C PRO A 23 6.13 6.63 36.47
N GLY A 24 6.78 6.96 35.35
CA GLY A 24 6.13 7.63 34.25
C GLY A 24 4.93 6.78 33.89
N LEU A 25 3.73 7.37 33.95
CA LEU A 25 2.52 6.71 33.49
C LEU A 25 2.81 6.27 32.05
N ALA A 26 2.94 4.97 31.83
CA ALA A 26 3.20 4.42 30.51
C ALA A 26 2.12 4.96 29.57
N GLN A 27 2.52 5.53 28.44
CA GLN A 27 1.54 6.01 27.47
C GLN A 27 0.61 4.86 27.06
N PRO A 28 -0.70 5.10 26.91
CA PRO A 28 -1.60 4.06 26.45
C PRO A 28 -1.16 3.51 25.09
N ALA A 29 -1.38 2.21 24.86
CA ALA A 29 -0.98 1.56 23.62
C ALA A 29 -1.68 2.19 22.38
N PRO A 30 -1.06 2.17 21.18
CA PRO A 30 -1.62 2.74 19.95
C PRO A 30 -3.09 2.36 19.70
N THR A 31 -3.43 1.07 19.86
CA THR A 31 -4.81 0.56 19.69
C THR A 31 -5.81 1.22 20.62
N ALA A 32 -5.41 1.47 21.88
CA ALA A 32 -6.27 2.08 22.89
C ALA A 32 -6.46 3.59 22.62
N ARG A 33 -5.38 4.29 22.27
CA ARG A 33 -5.42 5.70 21.85
C ARG A 33 -6.31 5.89 20.62
N TYR A 34 -6.20 4.97 19.66
CA TYR A 34 -7.06 4.96 18.48
C TYR A 34 -8.53 4.63 18.81
N ALA A 35 -8.82 3.88 19.87
CA ALA A 35 -10.22 3.73 20.33
C ALA A 35 -10.78 5.00 20.98
N GLN A 36 -9.91 5.90 21.48
CA GLN A 36 -10.29 7.11 22.23
C GLN A 36 -10.52 8.35 21.36
N GLY A 37 -10.39 8.26 20.04
CA GLY A 37 -10.53 9.41 19.15
C GLY A 37 -9.22 9.99 18.64
N GLU A 38 -8.06 9.58 19.16
CA GLU A 38 -6.76 10.10 18.72
C GLU A 38 -6.42 9.73 17.26
N ALA A 39 -5.76 10.65 16.56
CA ALA A 39 -5.16 10.37 15.26
C ALA A 39 -3.86 9.58 15.47
N VAL A 40 -3.95 8.26 15.37
CA VAL A 40 -2.83 7.32 15.50
C VAL A 40 -2.49 6.81 14.11
N ASP A 41 -1.19 6.76 13.79
CA ASP A 41 -0.72 6.08 12.59
C ASP A 41 -1.08 4.59 12.67
N LEU A 42 -1.83 4.10 11.68
CA LEU A 42 -2.28 2.71 11.64
C LEU A 42 -1.09 1.73 11.57
N ALA A 43 0.07 2.14 11.07
CA ALA A 43 1.28 1.32 11.10
C ALA A 43 1.70 0.96 12.54
N LEU A 44 1.50 1.86 13.51
CA LEU A 44 1.78 1.59 14.93
C LEU A 44 0.82 0.59 15.53
N ILE A 45 -0.43 0.56 15.07
CA ILE A 45 -1.43 -0.43 15.49
C ILE A 45 -1.09 -1.80 14.89
N ILE A 46 -0.70 -1.83 13.61
CA ILE A 46 -0.26 -3.06 12.94
C ILE A 46 0.97 -3.64 13.65
N GLU A 47 1.96 -2.82 13.97
CA GLU A 47 3.16 -3.23 14.71
C GLU A 47 2.81 -3.79 16.09
N GLU A 48 1.96 -3.07 16.86
CA GLU A 48 1.48 -3.52 18.16
C GLU A 48 0.83 -4.91 18.08
N TRP A 49 -0.04 -5.13 17.08
CA TRP A 49 -0.74 -6.39 16.91
C TRP A 49 0.16 -7.52 16.45
N LYS A 50 1.06 -7.28 15.48
CA LYS A 50 2.04 -8.29 15.05
C LYS A 50 2.95 -8.72 16.20
N GLN A 51 3.32 -7.80 17.09
CA GLN A 51 4.14 -8.13 18.25
C GLN A 51 3.38 -8.96 19.29
N LYS A 52 2.11 -8.64 19.55
CA LYS A 52 1.29 -9.31 20.58
C LYS A 52 0.64 -10.62 20.10
N HIS A 53 0.32 -10.70 18.81
CA HIS A 53 -0.45 -11.77 18.18
C HIS A 53 0.17 -12.15 16.82
N PRO A 54 1.43 -12.62 16.79
CA PRO A 54 2.15 -12.90 15.54
C PRO A 54 1.47 -13.95 14.65
N GLU A 55 0.61 -14.80 15.23
CA GLU A 55 -0.13 -15.86 14.56
C GLU A 55 -1.46 -15.39 13.94
N ILE A 56 -1.97 -14.21 14.34
CA ILE A 56 -3.27 -13.72 13.88
C ILE A 56 -3.03 -12.77 12.70
N PRO A 57 -3.60 -13.04 11.51
CA PRO A 57 -3.44 -12.15 10.37
C PRO A 57 -4.03 -10.78 10.63
N VAL A 58 -3.41 -9.75 10.08
CA VAL A 58 -3.91 -8.36 10.15
C VAL A 58 -4.43 -7.98 8.79
N PHE A 59 -5.60 -7.36 8.76
CA PHE A 59 -6.24 -6.89 7.54
C PHE A 59 -6.19 -5.37 7.48
N ALA A 60 -5.87 -4.83 6.30
CA ALA A 60 -6.09 -3.43 5.97
C ALA A 60 -7.48 -3.31 5.34
N CYS A 61 -8.32 -2.44 5.89
CA CYS A 61 -9.69 -2.26 5.45
C CYS A 61 -9.89 -0.82 4.98
N VAL A 62 -10.48 -0.63 3.81
CA VAL A 62 -10.77 0.69 3.24
C VAL A 62 -12.27 0.87 3.09
N CYS A 63 -12.80 2.02 3.54
CA CYS A 63 -14.22 2.33 3.38
C CYS A 63 -14.55 2.55 1.90
N ASP A 64 -15.45 1.77 1.32
CA ASP A 64 -15.80 1.88 -0.11
C ASP A 64 -17.08 2.70 -0.37
N GLN A 65 -17.88 2.88 0.68
CA GLN A 65 -19.10 3.69 0.68
C GLN A 65 -18.78 5.16 0.98
N GLN A 66 -19.75 6.04 0.74
CA GLN A 66 -19.62 7.46 1.10
C GLN A 66 -19.25 7.64 2.59
N GLN A 67 -19.84 6.81 3.45
CA GLN A 67 -19.55 6.75 4.87
C GLN A 67 -19.72 5.32 5.36
N CYS A 68 -18.78 4.82 6.16
CA CYS A 68 -18.85 3.51 6.78
C CYS A 68 -18.92 3.65 8.30
N ASP A 69 -19.97 3.10 8.91
CA ASP A 69 -20.21 3.20 10.34
C ASP A 69 -19.64 2.00 11.10
N HIS A 70 -18.58 2.27 11.87
CA HIS A 70 -17.94 1.33 12.76
C HIS A 70 -18.08 1.75 14.23
N THR A 71 -19.08 2.56 14.60
CA THR A 71 -19.35 2.98 15.98
C THR A 71 -19.75 1.85 16.95
N PRO A 72 -20.41 0.74 16.53
CA PRO A 72 -20.84 -0.29 17.49
C PRO A 72 -19.73 -1.20 18.04
N ARG A 73 -18.55 -1.21 17.41
CA ARG A 73 -17.39 -2.04 17.80
C ARG A 73 -16.11 -1.26 17.61
N TRP A 74 -15.01 -1.70 18.22
CA TRP A 74 -13.70 -1.09 17.97
C TRP A 74 -13.50 -0.95 16.46
N PRO A 75 -13.10 0.23 15.96
CA PRO A 75 -12.53 1.37 16.69
C PRO A 75 -13.51 2.47 17.13
N PHE A 76 -14.82 2.23 17.09
CA PHE A 76 -15.89 3.12 17.58
C PHE A 76 -16.00 4.46 16.83
N ARG A 77 -15.83 4.43 15.50
CA ARG A 77 -15.77 5.63 14.66
C ARG A 77 -16.51 5.42 13.34
N THR A 78 -16.80 6.53 12.67
CA THR A 78 -17.23 6.54 11.27
C THR A 78 -16.05 6.87 10.37
N TYR A 79 -16.08 6.34 9.16
CA TYR A 79 -15.04 6.50 8.16
C TYR A 79 -15.62 7.17 6.92
N SER A 80 -14.89 8.15 6.38
CA SER A 80 -15.19 8.66 5.04
C SER A 80 -14.72 7.66 3.99
N ARG A 81 -15.29 7.74 2.78
CA ARG A 81 -14.82 6.96 1.62
C ARG A 81 -13.30 7.03 1.46
N TYR A 82 -12.68 5.87 1.25
CA TYR A 82 -11.24 5.60 1.18
C TYR A 82 -10.40 5.86 2.42
N GLN A 83 -11.04 6.17 3.55
CA GLN A 83 -10.34 6.17 4.81
C GLN A 83 -10.07 4.73 5.25
N PHE A 84 -8.84 4.49 5.68
CA PHE A 84 -8.41 3.17 6.15
C PHE A 84 -8.72 2.96 7.63
N THR A 85 -8.91 1.69 7.96
CA THR A 85 -8.80 1.11 9.29
C THR A 85 -8.07 -0.24 9.18
N VAL A 86 -7.86 -0.91 10.31
CA VAL A 86 -7.26 -2.24 10.35
C VAL A 86 -8.15 -3.18 11.14
N ALA A 87 -8.08 -4.48 10.86
CA ALA A 87 -8.80 -5.50 11.62
C ALA A 87 -7.86 -6.66 11.99
N LEU A 88 -7.99 -7.16 13.22
CA LEU A 88 -7.19 -8.29 13.72
C LEU A 88 -7.96 -9.59 13.53
N GLY A 89 -7.49 -10.43 12.62
CA GLY A 89 -8.06 -11.73 12.30
C GLY A 89 -9.28 -11.69 11.38
N PRO A 90 -9.61 -12.83 10.73
CA PRO A 90 -10.66 -12.89 9.70
C PRO A 90 -12.03 -12.47 10.24
N PHE A 91 -12.41 -12.92 11.43
CA PHE A 91 -13.72 -12.59 12.04
C PHE A 91 -13.98 -11.08 12.14
N ASN A 92 -12.97 -10.30 12.59
CA ASN A 92 -13.11 -8.85 12.69
C ASN A 92 -13.05 -8.19 11.31
N ALA A 93 -12.29 -8.75 10.38
CA ALA A 93 -12.23 -8.26 9.02
C ALA A 93 -13.56 -8.48 8.28
N SER A 94 -14.15 -9.68 8.29
CA SER A 94 -15.47 -9.96 7.70
C SER A 94 -16.58 -9.11 8.34
N TYR A 95 -16.52 -8.86 9.65
CA TYR A 95 -17.43 -7.91 10.29
C TYR A 95 -17.23 -6.49 9.74
N THR A 96 -15.98 -6.05 9.61
CA THR A 96 -15.66 -4.74 9.01
C THR A 96 -16.19 -4.66 7.58
N GLU A 97 -16.05 -5.71 6.77
CA GLU A 97 -16.60 -5.76 5.41
C GLU A 97 -18.12 -5.60 5.37
N SER A 98 -18.83 -6.25 6.31
CA SER A 98 -20.29 -6.08 6.46
C SER A 98 -20.73 -4.64 6.77
N ARG A 99 -19.79 -3.74 7.07
CA ARG A 99 -20.01 -2.30 7.28
C ARG A 99 -19.69 -1.43 6.05
N GLY A 100 -19.42 -2.03 4.89
CA GLY A 100 -19.06 -1.30 3.66
C GLY A 100 -17.56 -1.03 3.55
N PHE A 101 -16.73 -1.96 4.01
CA PHE A 101 -15.29 -1.88 3.81
C PHE A 101 -14.85 -3.00 2.89
N ASN A 102 -13.71 -2.79 2.22
CA ASN A 102 -12.98 -3.83 1.50
C ASN A 102 -11.73 -4.16 2.30
N CYS A 103 -11.60 -5.40 2.76
CA CYS A 103 -10.52 -5.82 3.65
C CYS A 103 -9.56 -6.80 2.96
N PHE A 104 -8.27 -6.63 3.20
CA PHE A 104 -7.23 -7.50 2.64
C PHE A 104 -6.19 -7.84 3.68
N ASP A 105 -5.82 -9.11 3.74
CA ASP A 105 -4.69 -9.57 4.53
C ASP A 105 -3.44 -8.83 4.05
N ILE A 106 -2.75 -8.12 4.96
CA ILE A 106 -1.61 -7.27 4.60
C ILE A 106 -0.39 -8.08 4.11
N GLN A 107 -0.34 -9.38 4.40
CA GLN A 107 0.69 -10.30 3.95
C GLN A 107 0.30 -10.93 2.61
N THR A 108 -0.84 -11.60 2.54
CA THR A 108 -1.23 -12.41 1.37
C THR A 108 -1.97 -11.58 0.32
N GLY A 109 -2.72 -10.56 0.75
CA GLY A 109 -3.60 -9.76 -0.11
C GLY A 109 -4.96 -10.42 -0.35
N GLN A 110 -5.24 -11.53 0.36
CA GLN A 110 -6.51 -12.25 0.25
C GLN A 110 -7.59 -11.59 1.10
N ALA A 111 -8.84 -11.78 0.69
CA ALA A 111 -10.01 -11.40 1.47
C ALA A 111 -10.19 -12.27 2.72
N PRO A 112 -10.92 -11.79 3.75
CA PRO A 112 -11.14 -12.51 5.00
C PRO A 112 -11.74 -13.90 4.81
N ASP A 113 -12.69 -14.03 3.88
CA ASP A 113 -13.49 -15.25 3.69
C ASP A 113 -12.81 -16.28 2.79
N ALA A 114 -11.73 -15.91 2.09
CA ALA A 114 -11.00 -16.78 1.16
C ALA A 114 -10.24 -17.93 1.86
N GLN A 115 -10.09 -17.90 3.19
CA GLN A 115 -9.41 -18.95 3.95
C GLN A 115 -10.26 -20.19 4.23
N THR A 116 -11.57 -20.17 3.93
CA THR A 116 -12.50 -21.27 4.27
C THR A 116 -12.84 -22.23 3.13
N ASP A 117 -12.49 -21.92 1.87
CA ASP A 117 -12.78 -22.79 0.73
C ASP A 117 -11.64 -23.76 0.41
N MET A 118 -11.35 -24.66 1.35
CA MET A 118 -10.74 -25.95 1.03
C MET A 118 -11.86 -26.98 0.86
N GLY A 119 -12.57 -26.92 -0.27
CA GLY A 119 -13.46 -27.99 -0.71
C GLY A 119 -14.87 -27.55 -1.08
N SER A 120 -15.02 -26.90 -2.23
CA SER A 120 -16.24 -27.03 -3.02
C SER A 120 -15.89 -26.88 -4.50
N ASP A 121 -15.59 -28.02 -5.13
CA ASP A 121 -15.66 -28.16 -6.59
C ASP A 121 -17.14 -28.11 -6.97
N ASP A 122 -17.72 -26.91 -7.07
CA ASP A 122 -19.03 -26.73 -7.70
C ASP A 122 -18.95 -25.56 -8.69
N ALA A 123 -18.65 -25.90 -9.93
CA ALA A 123 -18.62 -25.00 -11.06
C ALA A 123 -20.06 -24.59 -11.43
N SER A 124 -20.53 -23.45 -10.91
CA SER A 124 -21.71 -22.79 -11.48
C SER A 124 -21.28 -21.92 -12.66
N ASP A 125 -21.47 -22.48 -13.86
CA ASP A 125 -21.35 -21.83 -15.16
C ASP A 125 -22.52 -20.83 -15.34
N THR A 126 -22.39 -19.66 -14.72
CA THR A 126 -23.15 -18.47 -15.12
C THR A 126 -22.29 -17.69 -16.09
N ASP A 127 -22.77 -17.61 -17.33
CA ASP A 127 -22.26 -16.85 -18.50
C ASP A 127 -22.09 -15.35 -18.18
N THR A 128 -21.12 -15.03 -17.33
CA THR A 128 -20.43 -13.75 -17.33
C THR A 128 -19.49 -13.81 -18.53
N GLY A 129 -19.63 -12.88 -19.47
CA GLY A 129 -18.81 -12.83 -20.68
C GLY A 129 -17.36 -13.13 -20.34
N GLN A 130 -16.83 -14.22 -20.90
CA GLN A 130 -15.62 -14.90 -20.46
C GLN A 130 -14.51 -13.92 -20.06
N LEU A 131 -14.19 -13.87 -18.76
CA LEU A 131 -13.12 -13.02 -18.23
C LEU A 131 -11.82 -13.25 -19.02
N PRO A 132 -11.04 -12.19 -19.26
CA PRO A 132 -9.81 -12.35 -19.99
C PRO A 132 -8.82 -13.20 -19.20
N THR A 133 -8.06 -14.03 -19.91
CA THR A 133 -6.91 -14.72 -19.32
C THR A 133 -5.63 -14.07 -19.82
N VAL A 134 -4.65 -13.89 -18.94
CA VAL A 134 -3.40 -13.17 -19.25
C VAL A 134 -2.21 -14.08 -19.01
N ALA A 135 -1.33 -14.16 -20.00
CA ALA A 135 -0.03 -14.82 -19.88
C ALA A 135 1.10 -13.80 -20.07
N VAL A 136 2.08 -13.84 -19.18
CA VAL A 136 3.29 -13.02 -19.24
C VAL A 136 4.38 -13.83 -19.95
N LEU A 137 4.85 -13.34 -21.09
CA LEU A 137 5.80 -14.01 -21.98
C LEU A 137 7.10 -13.22 -22.11
N ASP A 138 8.11 -13.83 -22.74
CA ASP A 138 9.36 -13.19 -23.12
C ASP A 138 10.04 -12.43 -21.96
N GLN A 139 10.14 -13.09 -20.80
CA GLN A 139 10.70 -12.52 -19.56
C GLN A 139 9.97 -11.24 -19.08
N GLY A 140 8.66 -11.18 -19.31
CA GLY A 140 7.84 -10.04 -18.95
C GLY A 140 7.79 -8.93 -19.99
N ARG A 141 8.36 -9.12 -21.18
CA ARG A 141 8.36 -8.11 -22.25
C ARG A 141 7.08 -8.14 -23.10
N ARG A 142 6.30 -9.21 -23.02
CA ARG A 142 5.06 -9.36 -23.79
C ARG A 142 3.94 -9.90 -22.91
N LEU A 143 2.73 -9.38 -23.11
CA LEU A 143 1.50 -9.98 -22.62
C LEU A 143 0.77 -10.67 -23.76
N GLN A 144 0.23 -11.84 -23.47
CA GLN A 144 -0.72 -12.52 -24.33
C GLN A 144 -2.05 -12.60 -23.59
N ILE A 145 -3.06 -11.91 -24.12
CA ILE A 145 -4.38 -11.79 -23.51
C ILE A 145 -5.36 -12.55 -24.39
N ARG A 146 -6.12 -13.47 -23.80
CA ARG A 146 -7.26 -14.10 -24.46
C ARG A 146 -8.54 -13.47 -23.94
N HIS A 147 -9.34 -12.89 -24.82
CA HIS A 147 -10.61 -12.26 -24.47
C HIS A 147 -11.63 -12.56 -25.57
N GLN A 148 -12.81 -13.09 -25.20
CA GLN A 148 -13.88 -13.41 -26.15
C GLN A 148 -13.42 -14.25 -27.37
N GLY A 149 -12.58 -15.27 -27.11
CA GLY A 149 -12.02 -16.15 -28.15
C GLY A 149 -10.91 -15.53 -29.02
N GLN A 150 -10.60 -14.24 -28.85
CA GLN A 150 -9.54 -13.56 -29.57
C GLN A 150 -8.24 -13.52 -28.76
N MET A 151 -7.12 -13.55 -29.47
CA MET A 151 -5.79 -13.40 -28.88
C MET A 151 -5.25 -12.00 -29.18
N ILE A 152 -4.94 -11.26 -28.12
CA ILE A 152 -4.32 -9.93 -28.17
C ILE A 152 -2.88 -10.07 -27.67
N SER A 153 -1.94 -9.48 -28.39
CA SER A 153 -0.53 -9.43 -28.00
C SER A 153 -0.14 -7.99 -27.72
N ALA A 154 0.38 -7.71 -26.52
CA ALA A 154 0.88 -6.40 -26.14
C ALA A 154 2.38 -6.46 -25.85
N ASP A 155 3.17 -5.63 -26.53
CA ASP A 155 4.58 -5.41 -26.20
C ASP A 155 4.67 -4.34 -25.12
N VAL A 156 5.05 -4.72 -23.90
CA VAL A 156 5.11 -3.77 -22.79
C VAL A 156 6.29 -2.82 -22.93
N THR A 157 7.29 -3.16 -23.76
CA THR A 157 8.47 -2.31 -23.97
C THR A 157 8.20 -1.08 -24.82
N GLY A 158 6.98 -0.93 -25.35
CA GLY A 158 6.50 0.31 -25.97
C GLY A 158 5.71 1.21 -25.02
N TRP A 159 5.47 0.81 -23.76
CA TRP A 159 4.63 1.57 -22.84
C TRP A 159 5.43 2.64 -22.12
N ASN A 160 5.15 3.90 -22.42
CA ASN A 160 5.84 5.05 -21.83
C ASN A 160 4.94 5.88 -20.90
N LEU A 161 5.59 6.64 -20.04
CA LEU A 161 5.01 7.69 -19.20
C LEU A 161 6.07 8.73 -18.84
N GLN A 162 5.62 9.91 -18.45
CA GLN A 162 6.44 10.95 -17.86
C GLN A 162 6.45 10.79 -16.33
N LEU A 163 7.61 10.49 -15.76
CA LEU A 163 7.78 10.45 -14.31
C LEU A 163 8.18 11.82 -13.75
N PHE A 164 7.58 12.19 -12.63
CA PHE A 164 7.94 13.34 -11.82
C PHE A 164 8.77 12.92 -10.61
N GLN A 165 9.75 13.74 -10.23
CA GLN A 165 10.73 13.42 -9.18
C GLN A 165 11.35 12.02 -9.39
N ALA A 166 11.69 11.71 -10.64
CA ALA A 166 12.24 10.42 -11.02
C ALA A 166 13.68 10.29 -10.52
N LEU A 167 14.09 9.09 -10.14
CA LEU A 167 15.48 8.79 -9.85
C LEU A 167 16.24 8.60 -11.18
N ASP A 168 17.37 9.26 -11.34
CA ASP A 168 18.28 9.01 -12.45
C ASP A 168 19.14 7.78 -12.11
N CYS A 169 18.85 6.58 -12.62
CA CYS A 169 19.69 5.42 -12.26
C CYS A 169 21.14 5.51 -12.77
N SER A 170 21.49 6.50 -13.61
CA SER A 170 22.88 6.73 -14.04
C SER A 170 23.73 7.47 -13.00
N GLY A 171 23.10 8.10 -12.00
CA GLY A 171 23.77 8.71 -10.85
C GLY A 171 22.73 9.12 -9.79
N PRO A 172 23.02 9.04 -8.48
CA PRO A 172 22.02 9.05 -7.41
C PRO A 172 21.36 10.42 -7.17
N ARG A 173 20.66 10.95 -8.17
CA ARG A 173 20.01 12.26 -8.17
C ARG A 173 18.55 12.10 -8.60
N ILE A 174 17.71 12.88 -7.96
CA ILE A 174 16.32 13.04 -8.37
C ILE A 174 16.29 14.10 -9.48
N VAL A 175 15.64 13.78 -10.60
CA VAL A 175 15.38 14.71 -11.70
C VAL A 175 13.91 15.13 -11.67
N PRO A 176 13.59 16.41 -11.95
CA PRO A 176 12.22 16.90 -11.84
C PRO A 176 11.24 16.13 -12.72
N GLN A 177 11.65 15.81 -13.94
CA GLN A 177 10.86 15.07 -14.92
C GLN A 177 11.75 14.15 -15.75
N LYS A 178 11.24 12.99 -16.12
CA LYS A 178 11.93 12.03 -17.01
C LYS A 178 10.90 11.22 -17.79
N GLU A 179 11.05 11.15 -19.11
CA GLU A 179 10.29 10.17 -19.89
C GLU A 179 10.96 8.80 -19.74
N VAL A 180 10.17 7.79 -19.39
CA VAL A 180 10.62 6.42 -19.21
C VAL A 180 9.68 5.46 -19.90
N THR A 181 10.24 4.33 -20.31
CA THR A 181 9.51 3.24 -20.94
C THR A 181 9.61 2.01 -20.08
N ALA A 182 8.52 1.26 -19.97
CA ALA A 182 8.48 0.00 -19.27
C ALA A 182 9.49 -0.99 -19.87
N ARG A 183 10.17 -1.73 -19.01
CA ARG A 183 11.18 -2.73 -19.39
C ARG A 183 10.58 -4.13 -19.41
N ARG A 184 9.77 -4.45 -18.40
CA ARG A 184 9.11 -5.75 -18.23
C ARG A 184 8.04 -5.69 -17.15
N VAL A 185 7.14 -6.66 -17.16
CA VAL A 185 6.23 -6.99 -16.05
C VAL A 185 7.04 -7.52 -14.86
N ILE A 186 6.70 -7.11 -13.64
CA ILE A 186 7.43 -7.46 -12.40
C ILE A 186 6.69 -8.36 -11.42
N SER A 187 5.37 -8.45 -11.54
CA SER A 187 4.53 -9.36 -10.75
C SER A 187 3.29 -9.74 -11.54
N GLU A 188 2.48 -10.65 -10.99
CA GLU A 188 1.27 -11.15 -11.65
C GLU A 188 0.29 -10.00 -11.93
N PRO A 189 -0.21 -9.87 -13.19
CA PRO A 189 -1.28 -8.93 -13.50
C PRO A 189 -2.57 -9.26 -12.73
N ALA A 190 -3.31 -8.24 -12.30
CA ALA A 190 -4.62 -8.42 -11.68
C ALA A 190 -5.73 -8.14 -12.69
N ILE A 191 -6.77 -8.98 -12.71
CA ILE A 191 -7.95 -8.82 -13.56
C ILE A 191 -9.10 -8.32 -12.70
N ASP A 192 -9.75 -7.24 -13.11
CA ASP A 192 -11.00 -6.79 -12.49
C ASP A 192 -12.14 -7.74 -12.91
N PRO A 193 -12.75 -8.48 -11.97
CA PRO A 193 -13.81 -9.43 -12.29
C PRO A 193 -15.09 -8.76 -12.82
N ALA A 194 -15.29 -7.45 -12.58
CA ALA A 194 -16.49 -6.76 -13.05
C ALA A 194 -16.35 -6.26 -14.49
N SER A 195 -15.16 -5.78 -14.87
CA SER A 195 -14.92 -5.11 -16.16
C SER A 195 -14.04 -5.88 -17.13
N GLY A 196 -13.27 -6.85 -16.66
CA GLY A 196 -12.21 -7.51 -17.44
C GLY A 196 -10.97 -6.64 -17.66
N ASN A 197 -10.89 -5.46 -17.04
CA ASN A 197 -9.67 -4.64 -17.08
C ASN A 197 -8.50 -5.36 -16.42
N ILE A 198 -7.29 -5.19 -16.97
CA ILE A 198 -6.10 -5.88 -16.49
C ILE A 198 -5.10 -4.85 -15.99
N ALA A 199 -4.84 -4.81 -14.69
CA ALA A 199 -3.77 -4.02 -14.10
C ALA A 199 -2.44 -4.77 -14.21
N VAL A 200 -1.44 -4.12 -14.78
CA VAL A 200 -0.14 -4.70 -15.12
C VAL A 200 0.96 -3.90 -14.42
N PRO A 201 1.69 -4.52 -13.48
CA PRO A 201 2.79 -3.87 -12.78
C PRO A 201 4.07 -4.01 -13.62
N VAL A 202 4.74 -2.90 -13.91
CA VAL A 202 5.94 -2.89 -14.77
C VAL A 202 7.12 -2.22 -14.10
N LEU A 203 8.32 -2.78 -14.35
CA LEU A 203 9.58 -2.13 -14.06
C LEU A 203 9.81 -1.02 -15.08
N LEU A 204 10.11 0.18 -14.62
CA LEU A 204 10.56 1.27 -15.47
C LEU A 204 12.09 1.31 -15.45
N GLU A 205 12.68 1.39 -14.25
CA GLU A 205 14.12 1.40 -14.08
C GLU A 205 14.53 0.64 -12.81
N ASP A 206 15.73 0.07 -12.86
CA ASP A 206 16.35 -0.67 -11.77
C ASP A 206 17.58 0.15 -11.32
N CYS A 207 17.50 0.76 -10.15
CA CYS A 207 18.56 1.57 -9.58
C CYS A 207 19.28 0.79 -8.47
N VAL A 208 20.43 1.31 -8.03
CA VAL A 208 21.09 0.77 -6.83
C VAL A 208 20.15 0.94 -5.63
N GLU A 209 19.83 -0.17 -4.95
CA GLU A 209 19.00 -0.23 -3.74
C GLU A 209 17.52 0.19 -3.91
N THR A 210 17.06 0.49 -5.12
CA THR A 210 15.66 0.87 -5.34
C THR A 210 15.20 0.64 -6.78
N GLN A 211 13.90 0.53 -6.96
CA GLN A 211 13.27 0.37 -8.26
C GLN A 211 12.27 1.49 -8.48
N GLN A 212 12.13 1.89 -9.75
CA GLN A 212 11.03 2.73 -10.19
C GLN A 212 10.08 1.88 -11.01
N SER A 213 8.82 1.88 -10.62
CA SER A 213 7.79 1.09 -11.29
C SER A 213 6.53 1.92 -11.56
N ALA A 214 5.64 1.35 -12.36
CA ALA A 214 4.31 1.88 -12.63
C ALA A 214 3.30 0.76 -12.77
N VAL A 215 2.02 1.15 -12.71
CA VAL A 215 0.89 0.29 -13.07
C VAL A 215 0.24 0.85 -14.32
N PHE A 216 0.03 -0.02 -15.30
CA PHE A 216 -0.77 0.25 -16.48
C PHE A 216 -2.05 -0.57 -16.40
N VAL A 217 -3.17 -0.04 -16.89
CA VAL A 217 -4.41 -0.80 -17.05
C VAL A 217 -4.67 -1.04 -18.53
N VAL A 218 -4.78 -2.30 -18.91
CA VAL A 218 -5.13 -2.76 -20.25
C VAL A 218 -6.62 -3.06 -20.29
N ASP A 219 -7.31 -2.43 -21.23
CA ASP A 219 -8.74 -2.63 -21.52
C ASP A 219 -8.86 -3.43 -22.85
N PRO A 220 -9.15 -4.73 -22.82
CA PRO A 220 -9.21 -5.57 -24.02
C PRO A 220 -10.41 -5.23 -24.92
N GLN A 221 -10.17 -4.81 -26.17
CA GLN A 221 -11.21 -4.37 -27.12
C GLN A 221 -11.09 -5.08 -28.47
N GLY A 222 -11.89 -6.13 -28.71
CA GLY A 222 -12.11 -6.68 -30.06
C GLY A 222 -10.85 -6.93 -30.91
N GLY A 223 -9.82 -7.55 -30.33
CA GLY A 223 -8.56 -7.89 -31.00
C GLY A 223 -7.47 -6.82 -30.86
N ALA A 224 -7.81 -5.68 -30.26
CA ALA A 224 -6.91 -4.63 -29.83
C ALA A 224 -7.05 -4.39 -28.30
N TYR A 225 -6.41 -3.34 -27.79
CA TYR A 225 -6.55 -2.93 -26.40
C TYR A 225 -6.40 -1.41 -26.22
N GLY A 226 -7.13 -0.86 -25.24
CA GLY A 226 -6.87 0.45 -24.66
C GLY A 226 -5.78 0.33 -23.59
N LEU A 227 -4.96 1.38 -23.43
CA LEU A 227 -3.87 1.41 -22.46
C LEU A 227 -3.92 2.69 -21.62
N TYR A 228 -4.14 2.53 -20.32
CA TYR A 228 -4.29 3.62 -19.36
C TYR A 228 -3.17 3.58 -18.33
N ARG A 229 -2.73 4.74 -17.85
CA ARG A 229 -1.68 4.85 -16.82
C ARG A 229 -2.34 5.12 -15.48
N VAL A 230 -1.96 4.37 -14.47
CA VAL A 230 -2.33 4.70 -13.08
C VAL A 230 -1.50 5.88 -12.63
N GLN A 231 -2.15 6.95 -12.18
CA GLN A 231 -1.50 8.20 -11.79
C GLN A 231 -1.31 8.27 -10.28
N LEU A 232 -0.09 8.01 -9.82
CA LEU A 232 0.29 8.25 -8.44
C LEU A 232 0.54 9.77 -8.26
N PRO A 233 -0.17 10.45 -7.34
CA PRO A 233 0.04 11.87 -7.10
C PRO A 233 1.36 12.12 -6.36
N GLY A 234 1.72 13.39 -6.23
CA GLY A 234 2.87 13.84 -5.44
C GLY A 234 2.85 15.36 -5.29
N GLU A 235 4.02 15.95 -5.03
CA GLU A 235 4.15 17.37 -4.67
C GLU A 235 3.67 18.36 -5.74
N GLN A 236 3.66 17.95 -7.00
CA GLN A 236 3.25 18.77 -8.15
C GLN A 236 2.03 18.14 -8.82
N SER A 237 1.14 19.00 -9.30
CA SER A 237 0.01 18.55 -10.12
C SER A 237 0.52 17.92 -11.43
N LEU A 238 -0.08 16.78 -11.79
CA LEU A 238 0.26 16.07 -13.01
C LEU A 238 -0.36 16.78 -14.22
N PRO A 239 0.41 17.09 -15.27
CA PRO A 239 -0.06 17.93 -16.38
C PRO A 239 -1.04 17.22 -17.34
N HIS A 240 -1.03 15.88 -17.36
CA HIS A 240 -1.83 15.05 -18.26
C HIS A 240 -1.86 13.60 -17.77
N GLU A 241 -2.72 12.76 -18.36
CA GLU A 241 -2.93 11.34 -18.03
C GLU A 241 -1.70 10.44 -18.25
N PHE A 242 -0.71 10.91 -19.03
CA PHE A 242 0.56 10.19 -19.26
C PHE A 242 1.64 10.51 -18.22
N ALA A 243 1.33 11.27 -17.16
CA ALA A 243 2.27 11.65 -16.12
C ALA A 243 1.94 10.96 -14.79
N SER A 244 2.97 10.62 -14.00
CA SER A 244 2.82 10.04 -12.65
C SER A 244 4.07 10.31 -11.81
N TYR A 245 3.95 10.16 -10.50
CA TYR A 245 5.10 9.87 -9.63
C TYR A 245 5.43 8.36 -9.71
N PRO A 246 6.70 7.96 -9.53
CA PRO A 246 7.07 6.55 -9.57
C PRO A 246 6.52 5.82 -8.34
N PHE A 247 6.02 4.61 -8.56
CA PHE A 247 5.92 3.65 -7.47
C PHE A 247 7.33 3.15 -7.13
N ALA A 248 7.52 2.71 -5.88
CA ALA A 248 8.71 1.96 -5.47
C ALA A 248 8.65 0.54 -6.04
N SER A 249 9.10 -0.49 -5.33
CA SER A 249 8.96 -1.88 -5.80
C SER A 249 7.52 -2.36 -5.61
N ILE A 250 6.75 -2.53 -6.70
CA ILE A 250 5.41 -3.12 -6.63
C ILE A 250 5.53 -4.62 -6.35
N THR A 251 4.91 -5.07 -5.26
CA THR A 251 4.94 -6.46 -4.78
C THR A 251 3.66 -7.23 -5.06
N GLY A 252 2.56 -6.54 -5.38
CA GLY A 252 1.33 -7.19 -5.80
C GLY A 252 0.23 -6.21 -6.16
N LEU A 253 -0.68 -6.69 -7.00
CA LEU A 253 -1.89 -6.00 -7.41
C LEU A 253 -3.11 -6.82 -7.04
N HIS A 254 -4.23 -6.15 -6.79
CA HIS A 254 -5.52 -6.81 -6.58
C HIS A 254 -6.65 -5.88 -7.00
N TYR A 255 -7.74 -6.46 -7.51
CA TYR A 255 -8.99 -5.74 -7.74
C TYR A 255 -10.06 -6.23 -6.78
N TRP A 256 -10.83 -5.30 -6.26
CA TRP A 256 -12.03 -5.61 -5.49
C TRP A 256 -13.09 -4.56 -5.75
N ASP A 257 -14.27 -4.99 -6.21
CA ASP A 257 -15.36 -4.10 -6.64
C ASP A 257 -14.84 -2.96 -7.56
N SER A 258 -14.07 -3.34 -8.59
CA SER A 258 -13.36 -2.44 -9.52
C SER A 258 -12.37 -1.44 -8.89
N THR A 259 -12.15 -1.49 -7.58
CA THR A 259 -11.11 -0.72 -6.88
C THR A 259 -9.78 -1.44 -7.01
N LEU A 260 -8.75 -0.74 -7.49
CA LEU A 260 -7.41 -1.28 -7.67
C LEU A 260 -6.55 -1.02 -6.43
N PHE A 261 -5.96 -2.08 -5.90
CA PHE A 261 -5.04 -2.08 -4.79
C PHE A 261 -3.62 -2.35 -5.29
N VAL A 262 -2.68 -1.47 -4.95
CA VAL A 262 -1.28 -1.59 -5.31
C VAL A 262 -0.45 -1.71 -4.05
N ARG A 263 0.15 -2.88 -3.82
CA ARG A 263 1.13 -3.08 -2.75
C ARG A 263 2.50 -2.71 -3.25
N GLN A 264 3.19 -1.84 -2.53
CA GLN A 264 4.56 -1.44 -2.83
C GLN A 264 5.43 -1.48 -1.59
N GLY A 265 6.74 -1.57 -1.80
CA GLY A 265 7.73 -1.46 -0.74
C GLY A 265 9.07 -0.98 -1.26
N ASP A 266 10.00 -0.75 -0.35
CA ASP A 266 11.37 -0.36 -0.66
C ASP A 266 12.39 -1.37 -0.11
N ALA A 267 13.67 -1.16 -0.43
CA ALA A 267 14.75 -2.03 0.04
C ALA A 267 14.99 -1.93 1.55
N ALA A 268 14.49 -0.89 2.22
CA ALA A 268 14.56 -0.77 3.67
C ALA A 268 13.49 -1.62 4.36
N GLY A 269 12.58 -2.25 3.61
CA GLY A 269 11.50 -3.08 4.16
C GLY A 269 10.24 -2.31 4.53
N ASN A 270 10.17 -1.01 4.19
CA ASN A 270 8.92 -0.28 4.32
C ASN A 270 7.88 -0.83 3.34
N ARG A 271 6.61 -0.86 3.74
CA ARG A 271 5.52 -1.37 2.90
C ARG A 271 4.32 -0.44 2.95
N ALA A 272 3.65 -0.27 1.82
CA ALA A 272 2.44 0.53 1.70
C ALA A 272 1.40 -0.13 0.78
N LEU A 273 0.14 0.19 1.03
CA LEU A 273 -1.01 -0.13 0.20
C LEU A 273 -1.56 1.16 -0.38
N VAL A 274 -1.54 1.29 -1.70
CA VAL A 274 -2.15 2.40 -2.43
C VAL A 274 -3.46 1.95 -3.05
N VAL A 275 -4.48 2.79 -2.98
CA VAL A 275 -5.83 2.49 -3.49
C VAL A 275 -6.18 3.44 -4.62
N PHE A 276 -6.71 2.90 -5.70
CA PHE A 276 -7.26 3.62 -6.83
C PHE A 276 -8.73 3.24 -7.00
N GLU A 277 -9.60 4.22 -6.86
CA GLU A 277 -11.03 4.03 -7.05
C GLU A 277 -11.44 3.98 -8.52
N PRO A 278 -12.58 3.34 -8.84
CA PRO A 278 -13.19 3.47 -10.16
C PRO A 278 -13.36 4.94 -10.55
N GLY A 279 -12.88 5.28 -11.74
CA GLY A 279 -12.86 6.66 -12.24
C GLY A 279 -13.48 6.78 -13.63
N ARG A 280 -13.17 7.88 -14.31
CA ARG A 280 -13.59 8.10 -15.71
C ARG A 280 -12.84 7.21 -16.71
N THR A 281 -11.72 6.64 -16.30
CA THR A 281 -10.90 5.74 -17.10
C THR A 281 -10.68 4.43 -16.34
N PRO A 282 -10.35 3.33 -17.04
CA PRO A 282 -9.98 2.05 -16.41
C PRO A 282 -8.84 2.13 -15.38
N ALA A 283 -7.96 3.14 -15.47
CA ALA A 283 -6.89 3.35 -14.50
C ALA A 283 -7.36 3.89 -13.15
N GLY A 284 -8.61 4.33 -13.05
CA GLY A 284 -9.18 4.83 -11.81
C GLY A 284 -8.64 6.20 -11.40
N THR A 285 -8.85 6.55 -10.14
CA THR A 285 -8.36 7.78 -9.51
C THR A 285 -7.77 7.45 -8.15
N TYR A 286 -6.68 8.10 -7.75
CA TYR A 286 -6.08 7.85 -6.44
C TYR A 286 -7.08 8.12 -5.31
N GLY A 287 -7.35 7.10 -4.50
CA GLY A 287 -8.27 7.15 -3.36
C GLY A 287 -7.55 7.32 -2.01
N GLY A 288 -6.33 6.76 -1.87
CA GLY A 288 -5.58 6.90 -0.63
C GLY A 288 -4.34 6.00 -0.55
N CYS A 289 -3.60 6.13 0.55
CA CYS A 289 -2.46 5.27 0.85
C CYS A 289 -2.37 4.98 2.34
N LEU A 290 -2.02 3.73 2.66
CA LEU A 290 -1.81 3.23 4.01
C LEU A 290 -0.39 2.66 4.14
N LEU A 291 0.36 3.10 5.14
CA LEU A 291 1.61 2.44 5.53
C LEU A 291 1.27 1.15 6.29
N LEU A 292 1.81 0.02 5.82
CA LEU A 292 1.63 -1.31 6.41
C LEU A 292 2.77 -1.68 7.35
N GLU A 293 3.95 -1.15 7.07
CA GLU A 293 5.18 -1.40 7.80
C GLU A 293 6.10 -0.19 7.65
N THR A 294 6.56 0.33 8.79
CA THR A 294 7.37 1.55 8.87
C THR A 294 8.64 1.27 9.66
N ILE A 295 9.78 1.42 9.01
CA ILE A 295 11.10 1.48 9.62
C ILE A 295 11.58 2.94 9.53
N GLU A 296 12.71 3.20 8.89
CA GLU A 296 13.23 4.54 8.64
C GLU A 296 12.92 4.96 7.19
N GLY A 297 12.54 6.23 6.98
CA GLY A 297 12.32 6.77 5.63
C GLY A 297 10.98 6.41 4.95
N SER A 298 10.06 5.77 5.66
CA SER A 298 8.76 5.27 5.14
C SER A 298 7.85 6.32 4.49
N GLY A 299 8.02 7.59 4.84
CA GLY A 299 7.20 8.70 4.35
C GLY A 299 7.27 8.96 2.83
N ARG A 300 8.08 8.19 2.09
CA ARG A 300 8.19 8.25 0.62
C ARG A 300 7.23 7.31 -0.11
N LEU A 301 6.69 6.28 0.55
CA LEU A 301 5.82 5.30 -0.11
C LEU A 301 4.39 5.81 -0.29
N CYS A 302 3.88 6.57 0.68
CA CYS A 302 2.58 7.22 0.56
C CYS A 302 2.75 8.67 0.11
N PRO A 303 2.19 9.07 -1.04
CA PRO A 303 2.18 10.45 -1.46
C PRO A 303 1.55 11.35 -0.40
N ARG A 304 2.21 12.48 -0.12
CA ARG A 304 1.60 13.56 0.66
C ARG A 304 0.75 14.39 -0.29
N GLN A 305 -0.54 14.52 0.02
CA GLN A 305 -1.42 15.49 -0.60
C GLN A 305 -1.47 16.77 0.23
#